data_AF-A0A1S5SKJ5-F1
#
_entry.id   AF-A0A1S5SKJ5-F1
#
_cell.length_a   1.000
_cell.length_b   1.000
_cell.length_c   1.000
_cell.angle_alpha   90.00
_cell.angle_beta   90.00
_cell.angle_gamma   90.00
#
_symmetry.space_group_name_H-M   'P 1'
#
loop_
_entity.id
_entity.type
_entity.pdbx_description
1 polymer ?
#
loop_
_entity_poly.entity_id
_entity_poly.type
_entity_poly.pdbx_seq_one_letter_code
_entity_poly.pdbx_strand_id
1 'polypeptide(L)' 'MDKSLTYIVAKNAGIATPAFWVINKDDRPVAATFTYPVFVKPARSGSSFGVKKVNSADELDYAIESA' A
#
# COMPACT_ATOMS: atom_id res chain seq x y z
N MET A 1 4.86 6.72 12.47
CA MET A 1 3.44 7.11 12.33
C MET A 1 2.75 6.20 11.32
N ASP A 2 1.50 5.81 11.52
CA ASP A 2 0.80 4.88 10.63
C ASP A 2 -0.05 5.61 9.57
N LYS A 3 0.28 5.41 8.28
CA LYS A 3 -0.42 6.05 7.16
C LYS A 3 -1.85 5.54 6.99
N SER A 4 -2.13 4.28 7.34
CA SER A 4 -3.48 3.72 7.22
C SER A 4 -4.46 4.45 8.14
N LEU A 5 -4.03 4.74 9.38
CA LEU A 5 -4.81 5.53 10.33
C LEU A 5 -5.07 6.94 9.82
N THR A 6 -4.07 7.59 9.21
CA THR A 6 -4.26 8.91 8.58
C THR A 6 -5.33 8.86 7.50
N TYR A 7 -5.32 7.85 6.63
CA TYR A 7 -6.33 7.73 5.57
C TYR A 7 -7.72 7.45 6.12
N ILE A 8 -7.85 6.63 7.16
CA ILE A 8 -9.14 6.39 7.84
C ILE A 8 -9.71 7.69 8.40
N VAL A 9 -8.90 8.47 9.13
CA VAL A 9 -9.34 9.73 9.73
C VAL A 9 -9.72 10.74 8.65
N ALA A 10 -8.89 10.94 7.62
CA ALA A 10 -9.14 11.89 6.55
C ALA A 10 -10.41 11.53 5.76
N LYS A 11 -10.57 10.24 5.40
CA LYS A 11 -11.77 9.75 4.69
C LYS A 11 -13.05 9.97 5.51
N ASN A 12 -13.01 9.66 6.81
CA ASN A 12 -14.16 9.88 7.70
C ASN A 12 -14.50 11.38 7.88
N ALA A 13 -13.53 12.27 7.67
CA ALA A 13 -13.75 13.72 7.65
C ALA A 13 -14.22 14.25 6.28
N GLY A 14 -14.48 13.38 5.30
CA GLY A 14 -14.89 13.78 3.94
C GLY A 14 -13.74 14.27 3.05
N ILE A 15 -12.47 14.06 3.47
CA ILE A 15 -11.30 14.42 2.68
C ILE A 15 -10.91 13.24 1.78
N ALA A 16 -10.66 13.52 0.50
CA ALA A 16 -10.28 12.49 -0.46
C ALA A 16 -8.95 11.82 -0.08
N THR A 17 -8.92 10.49 -0.15
CA THR A 17 -7.73 9.66 0.05
C THR A 17 -7.60 8.64 -1.09
N PRO A 18 -6.41 8.13 -1.38
CA PRO A 18 -6.27 6.99 -2.29
C PRO A 18 -7.06 5.79 -1.80
N ALA A 19 -7.52 4.94 -2.73
CA ALA A 19 -7.89 3.57 -2.38
C ALA A 19 -6.63 2.85 -1.86
N PHE A 20 -6.75 2.16 -0.72
CA PHE A 20 -5.62 1.49 -0.10
C PHE A 20 -6.06 0.19 0.56
N TRP A 21 -5.11 -0.72 0.68
CA TRP A 21 -5.22 -1.97 1.41
C TRP A 21 -4.10 -2.03 2.43
N VAL A 22 -4.35 -2.70 3.55
CA VAL A 22 -3.33 -3.05 4.54
C VAL A 22 -3.04 -4.53 4.36
N ILE A 23 -1.78 -4.87 4.14
CA ILE A 23 -1.28 -6.23 3.99
C ILE A 23 -0.38 -6.49 5.18
N ASN A 24 -0.74 -7.47 6.00
CA ASN A 24 0.07 -7.94 7.12
C ASN A 24 1.06 -9.02 6.65
N LYS A 25 2.02 -9.37 7.51
CA LYS A 25 3.12 -10.28 7.17
C LYS A 25 2.68 -11.61 6.54
N ASP A 26 1.56 -12.16 7.00
CA ASP A 26 1.07 -13.48 6.56
C ASP A 26 -0.02 -13.38 5.49
N ASP A 27 -0.40 -12.15 5.11
CA ASP A 27 -1.41 -11.91 4.07
C ASP A 27 -0.81 -12.17 2.68
N ARG A 28 -1.53 -12.93 1.86
CA ARG A 28 -1.20 -13.20 0.45
C ARG A 28 -2.29 -12.58 -0.42
N PRO A 29 -2.17 -11.29 -0.80
CA PRO A 29 -3.20 -10.66 -1.59
C PRO A 29 -3.25 -11.27 -3.00
N VAL A 30 -4.45 -11.52 -3.53
CA VAL A 30 -4.61 -11.97 -4.91
C VAL A 30 -4.24 -10.81 -5.83
N ALA A 31 -3.15 -10.93 -6.59
CA ALA A 31 -2.62 -9.84 -7.42
C ALA A 31 -3.64 -9.25 -8.41
N ALA A 32 -4.55 -10.08 -8.93
CA ALA A 32 -5.64 -9.65 -9.82
C ALA A 32 -6.67 -8.71 -9.15
N THR A 33 -6.63 -8.54 -7.83
CA THR A 33 -7.49 -7.59 -7.10
C THR A 33 -7.11 -6.13 -7.38
N PHE A 34 -5.88 -5.88 -7.83
CA PHE A 34 -5.36 -4.53 -8.02
C PHE A 34 -5.45 -4.07 -9.48
N THR A 35 -5.83 -2.80 -9.66
CA THR A 35 -5.66 -2.11 -10.93
C THR A 35 -4.29 -1.44 -10.96
N TYR A 36 -3.39 -1.97 -11.79
CA TYR A 36 -2.02 -1.47 -11.92
C TYR A 36 -1.95 -0.18 -12.78
N PRO A 37 -0.97 0.71 -12.53
CA PRO A 37 0.10 0.58 -11.52
C PRO A 37 -0.38 0.89 -10.10
N VAL A 38 0.22 0.24 -9.11
CA VAL A 38 0.02 0.51 -7.67
C VAL A 38 1.30 0.95 -6.99
N PHE A 39 1.17 1.54 -5.80
CA PHE A 39 2.31 1.84 -4.92
C PHE A 39 2.29 0.95 -3.69
N VAL A 40 3.39 0.25 -3.45
CA VAL A 40 3.64 -0.51 -2.22
C VAL A 40 4.59 0.30 -1.33
N LYS A 41 4.30 0.35 -0.03
CA LYS A 41 5.08 1.11 0.95
C LYS A 41 4.85 0.60 2.37
N PRO A 42 5.83 0.73 3.27
CA PRO A 42 5.61 0.52 4.70
C PRO A 42 4.54 1.47 5.23
N ALA A 43 3.60 0.92 6.01
CA ALA A 43 2.62 1.70 6.73
C ALA A 43 3.30 2.74 7.64
N ARG A 44 4.45 2.38 8.24
CA ARG A 44 5.09 3.14 9.33
C ARG A 44 6.50 3.69 9.04
N SER A 45 6.89 3.86 7.77
CA SER A 45 8.19 4.47 7.38
C SER A 45 8.06 5.88 6.76
N GLY A 46 9.19 6.55 6.52
CA GLY A 46 9.31 7.87 5.88
C GLY A 46 10.47 7.92 4.87
N SER A 47 10.78 9.10 4.32
CA SER A 47 11.91 9.32 3.39
C SER A 47 11.92 8.39 2.17
N SER A 48 10.73 7.97 1.71
CA SER A 48 10.53 7.02 0.61
C SER A 48 11.20 5.65 0.80
N PHE A 49 11.63 5.31 2.01
CA PHE A 49 12.22 4.02 2.30
C PHE A 49 11.17 2.91 2.14
N GLY A 50 11.50 1.88 1.35
CA GLY A 50 10.60 0.77 1.04
C GLY A 50 9.46 1.11 0.06
N VAL A 51 9.45 2.30 -0.54
CA VAL A 51 8.41 2.68 -1.51
C VAL A 51 8.76 2.14 -2.88
N LYS A 52 7.82 1.42 -3.50
CA LYS A 52 7.94 0.91 -4.87
C LYS A 52 6.68 1.19 -5.67
N LYS A 53 6.88 1.60 -6.93
CA LYS A 53 5.83 1.61 -7.95
C LYS A 53 5.84 0.24 -8.64
N VAL A 54 4.69 -0.42 -8.66
CA VAL A 54 4.49 -1.77 -9.16
C VAL A 54 3.63 -1.66 -10.41
N ASN A 55 4.14 -2.09 -11.56
CA ASN A 55 3.48 -1.92 -12.86
C ASN A 55 2.66 -3.14 -13.28
N SER A 56 2.90 -4.30 -12.69
CA SER A 56 2.22 -5.56 -13.00
C SER A 56 2.12 -6.48 -11.78
N ALA A 57 1.32 -7.55 -11.92
CA ALA A 57 1.17 -8.59 -10.91
C ALA A 57 2.50 -9.26 -10.52
N ASP A 58 3.38 -9.49 -11.49
CA ASP A 58 4.65 -10.19 -11.29
C ASP A 58 5.64 -9.44 -10.38
N GLU A 59 5.47 -8.12 -10.27
CA GLU A 59 6.31 -7.26 -9.43
C GLU A 59 5.80 -7.15 -7.98
N LEU A 60 4.57 -7.61 -7.70
CA LEU A 60 3.86 -7.29 -6.45
C LEU A 60 4.49 -7.98 -5.23
N ASP A 61 4.75 -9.28 -5.31
CA ASP A 61 5.26 -10.06 -4.17
C ASP A 61 6.62 -9.52 -3.70
N TYR A 62 7.53 -9.30 -4.64
CA TYR A 62 8.84 -8.69 -4.35
C TYR A 62 8.68 -7.32 -3.71
N ALA A 63 7.72 -6.51 -4.17
CA ALA A 63 7.50 -5.18 -3.62
C ALA A 63 6.94 -5.21 -2.19
N ILE A 64 6.12 -6.21 -1.84
CA ILE A 64 5.62 -6.41 -0.47
C ILE A 64 6.74 -6.86 0.45
N GLU A 65 7.57 -7.82 0.04
CA GLU A 65 8.65 -8.37 0.87
C GLU A 65 9.75 -7.33 1.19
N SER A 66 9.97 -6.38 0.28
CA SER A 66 11.02 -5.37 0.39
C SER A 66 10.51 -3.99 0.83
N ALA A 67 9.26 -3.90 1.26
CA ALA A 67 8.66 -2.71 1.82
C ALA A 67 9.21 -2.44 3.23
#